data_AF-A0A950S9A0-F1
#
_entry.id   AF-A0A950S9A0-F1
#
_cell.length_a   1.000
_cell.length_b   1.000
_cell.length_c   1.000
_cell.angle_alpha   90.00
_cell.angle_beta   90.00
_cell.angle_gamma   90.00
#
_symmetry.space_group_name_H-M   'P 1'
#
loop_
_entity.id
_entity.type
_entity.pdbx_description
1 polymer ?
#
loop_
_entity_poly.entity_id
_entity_poly.type
_entity_poly.pdbx_seq_one_letter_code
_entity_poly.pdbx_strand_id
1 'polypeptide(L)'
;MRPVLLATSLLLLCSVAFAAPAKPRGVTLDVKDAGVHAVLKSIQKQCGIRSLTIDPGVTGSGTFLFHDVPCKVALDTVLKVNGLAAKTYANSVVAVSPR
;
A
#
# COMPACT_ATOMS: atom_id res chain seq x y z
N MET A 1 -47.84 24.06 -43.82
CA MET A 1 -47.05 25.30 -43.72
C MET A 1 -46.31 25.29 -42.38
N ARG A 2 -45.00 25.58 -42.43
CA ARG A 2 -43.90 25.58 -41.42
C ARG A 2 -44.21 26.37 -40.10
N PRO A 3 -43.32 26.44 -39.09
CA PRO A 3 -42.36 25.48 -38.45
C PRO A 3 -42.26 25.69 -36.89
N VAL A 4 -41.09 25.35 -36.29
CA VAL A 4 -40.57 25.68 -34.92
C VAL A 4 -40.84 24.57 -33.89
N LEU A 5 -40.00 23.56 -33.70
CA LEU A 5 -38.56 23.55 -33.41
C LEU A 5 -38.24 24.22 -32.07
N LEU A 6 -38.36 23.47 -30.96
CA LEU A 6 -37.63 23.75 -29.74
C LEU A 6 -37.27 22.43 -29.04
N ALA A 7 -36.13 21.91 -29.49
CA ALA A 7 -35.30 20.99 -28.75
C ALA A 7 -34.67 21.76 -27.57
N THR A 8 -34.88 21.28 -26.35
CA THR A 8 -33.96 21.54 -25.24
C THR A 8 -33.86 20.28 -24.40
N SER A 9 -33.09 19.36 -24.97
CA SER A 9 -32.39 18.26 -24.31
C SER A 9 -31.94 18.67 -22.91
N LEU A 10 -32.60 18.11 -21.89
CA LEU A 10 -32.21 18.24 -20.49
C LEU A 10 -30.85 17.52 -20.34
N LEU A 11 -29.77 18.29 -20.36
CA LEU A 11 -28.42 17.84 -20.06
C LEU A 11 -28.40 17.23 -18.64
N LEU A 12 -28.50 15.90 -18.57
CA LEU A 12 -27.97 15.13 -17.46
C LEU A 12 -26.44 15.20 -17.54
N LEU A 13 -25.87 16.28 -16.99
CA LEU A 13 -24.45 16.36 -16.65
C LEU A 13 -24.19 15.35 -15.51
N CYS A 14 -23.94 14.10 -15.88
CA CYS A 14 -23.32 13.13 -14.99
C CYS A 14 -21.90 13.65 -14.66
N SER A 15 -21.77 14.27 -13.49
CA SER A 15 -20.50 14.57 -12.85
C SER A 15 -19.79 13.26 -12.51
N VAL A 16 -19.13 12.64 -13.50
CA VAL A 16 -18.16 11.59 -13.24
C VAL A 16 -16.94 12.29 -12.66
N ALA A 17 -16.91 12.44 -11.33
CA ALA A 17 -15.72 12.82 -10.60
C ALA A 17 -14.68 11.72 -10.83
N PHE A 18 -13.86 11.90 -11.85
CA PHE A 18 -12.71 11.04 -12.13
C PHE A 18 -11.71 11.28 -11.00
N ALA A 19 -11.80 10.47 -9.94
CA ALA A 19 -10.83 10.50 -8.86
C ALA A 19 -9.46 10.16 -9.45
N ALA A 20 -8.54 11.13 -9.45
CA ALA A 20 -7.17 10.89 -9.86
C ALA A 20 -6.58 9.73 -9.04
N PRO A 21 -5.85 8.79 -9.65
CA PRO A 21 -5.24 7.70 -8.91
C PRO A 21 -4.28 8.30 -7.88
N ALA A 22 -4.58 8.09 -6.60
CA ALA A 22 -3.70 8.52 -5.52
C ALA A 22 -2.30 7.92 -5.78
N LYS A 23 -1.27 8.78 -5.85
CA LYS A 23 0.11 8.35 -6.08
C LYS A 23 0.43 7.18 -5.12
N PRO A 24 0.92 6.03 -5.62
CA PRO A 24 1.30 4.93 -4.76
C PRO A 24 2.29 5.43 -3.71
N ARG A 25 2.01 5.17 -2.44
CA ARG A 25 2.92 5.59 -1.36
C ARG A 25 4.24 4.83 -1.53
N GLY A 26 5.33 5.60 -1.65
CA GLY A 26 6.69 5.08 -1.62
C GLY A 26 7.19 4.94 -0.19
N VAL A 27 8.06 3.96 0.02
CA VAL A 27 8.80 3.75 1.25
C VAL A 27 10.22 4.25 1.00
N THR A 28 10.67 5.13 1.89
CA THR A 28 12.08 5.54 1.96
C THR A 28 12.61 5.17 3.34
N LEU A 29 13.68 4.39 3.35
CA LEU A 29 14.24 3.81 4.57
C LEU A 29 15.74 3.61 4.35
N ASP A 30 16.56 4.12 5.26
CA ASP A 30 17.97 3.79 5.34
C ASP A 30 18.24 3.28 6.75
N VAL A 31 18.39 1.97 6.87
CA VAL A 31 18.63 1.31 8.15
C VAL A 31 19.71 0.27 8.00
N LYS A 32 20.62 0.26 8.97
CA LYS A 32 21.69 -0.72 9.10
C LYS A 32 21.47 -1.57 10.34
N ASP A 33 21.52 -2.88 10.16
CA ASP A 33 21.36 -3.88 11.21
C ASP A 33 20.13 -3.65 12.10
N ALA A 34 19.01 -3.27 11.47
CA ALA A 34 17.77 -3.01 12.18
C ALA A 34 16.99 -4.31 12.38
N GLY A 35 16.44 -4.49 13.58
CA GLY A 35 15.55 -5.61 13.88
C GLY A 35 14.34 -5.62 12.95
N VAL A 36 13.96 -6.79 12.45
CA VAL A 36 12.91 -6.94 11.43
C VAL A 36 11.56 -6.36 11.90
N HIS A 37 11.28 -6.40 13.20
CA HIS A 37 10.10 -5.77 13.81
C HIS A 37 10.08 -4.25 13.61
N ALA A 38 11.23 -3.59 13.80
CA ALA A 38 11.34 -2.15 13.62
C ALA A 38 11.17 -1.76 12.14
N VAL A 39 11.77 -2.54 11.24
CA VAL A 39 11.65 -2.35 9.78
C VAL A 39 10.20 -2.50 9.33
N LEU A 40 9.54 -3.60 9.70
CA LEU A 40 8.14 -3.87 9.34
C LEU A 40 7.20 -2.79 9.91
N LYS A 41 7.43 -2.32 11.14
CA LYS A 41 6.66 -1.23 11.75
C LYS A 41 6.90 0.11 11.05
N SER A 42 8.11 0.38 10.55
CA SER A 42 8.39 1.57 9.74
C SER A 42 7.61 1.53 8.42
N ILE A 43 7.64 0.39 7.72
CA ILE A 43 6.88 0.17 6.49
C ILE A 43 5.38 0.32 6.74
N GLN A 44 4.87 -0.25 7.84
CA GLN A 44 3.46 -0.12 8.24
C GLN A 44 3.01 1.35 8.30
N LYS A 45 3.81 2.20 8.96
CA LYS A 45 3.52 3.64 9.11
C LYS A 45 3.54 4.37 7.78
N GLN A 46 4.57 4.15 6.96
CA GLN A 46 4.72 4.82 5.67
C GLN A 46 3.62 4.39 4.68
N CYS A 47 3.27 3.11 4.69
CA CYS A 47 2.27 2.53 3.79
C CYS A 47 0.82 2.71 4.26
N GLY A 48 0.59 3.20 5.49
CA GLY A 48 -0.75 3.37 6.03
C GLY A 48 -1.48 2.06 6.31
N ILE A 49 -0.74 0.99 6.63
CA ILE A 49 -1.33 -0.31 6.97
C ILE A 49 -1.98 -0.18 8.36
N ARG A 50 -3.32 -0.28 8.42
CA ARG A 50 -4.09 -0.12 9.66
C ARG A 50 -3.71 -1.14 10.73
N SER A 51 -3.47 -2.39 10.34
CA SER A 51 -3.15 -3.47 11.27
C SER A 51 -2.09 -4.39 10.71
N LEU A 52 -1.00 -4.55 11.44
CA LEU A 52 0.10 -5.46 11.13
C LEU A 52 0.26 -6.39 12.33
N THR A 53 0.06 -7.69 12.12
CA THR A 53 0.28 -8.73 13.12
C THR A 53 1.59 -9.42 12.79
N ILE A 54 2.52 -9.42 13.73
CA ILE A 54 3.82 -10.09 13.59
C ILE A 54 3.80 -11.28 14.54
N ASP A 55 4.00 -12.49 14.01
CA ASP A 55 4.13 -13.69 14.82
C ASP A 55 5.35 -13.58 15.76
N PRO A 56 5.24 -14.01 17.03
CA PRO A 56 6.34 -13.90 18.00
C PRO A 56 7.60 -14.69 17.60
N GLY A 57 7.48 -15.70 16.72
CA GLY A 57 8.61 -16.45 16.17
C GLY A 57 9.41 -15.67 15.12
N VAL A 58 8.92 -14.51 14.66
CA VAL A 58 9.66 -13.64 13.73
C VAL A 58 10.83 -13.00 14.47
N THR A 59 12.04 -13.38 14.12
CA THR A 59 13.29 -12.87 14.68
C THR A 59 14.28 -12.53 13.56
N GLY A 60 15.33 -11.77 13.89
CA GLY A 60 16.37 -11.38 12.95
C GLY A 60 16.51 -9.87 12.73
N SER A 61 17.60 -9.50 12.06
CA SER A 61 17.91 -8.13 11.67
C SER A 61 18.31 -8.09 10.19
N GLY A 62 18.19 -6.91 9.60
CA GLY A 62 18.56 -6.68 8.21
C GLY A 62 18.99 -5.25 7.94
N THR A 63 19.77 -5.08 6.89
CA THR A 63 20.16 -3.78 6.37
C THR A 63 19.34 -3.51 5.10
N PHE A 64 18.65 -2.38 5.06
CA PHE A 64 17.75 -2.02 3.96
C PHE A 64 17.97 -0.57 3.56
N LEU A 65 18.15 -0.37 2.25
CA LEU A 65 18.21 0.94 1.62
C LEU A 65 17.10 1.03 0.57
N PHE A 66 16.05 1.78 0.89
CA PHE A 66 14.91 2.04 0.03
C PHE A 66 14.83 3.53 -0.29
N HIS A 67 14.64 3.84 -1.57
CA HIS A 67 14.40 5.18 -2.08
C HIS A 67 13.13 5.17 -2.93
N ASP A 68 12.06 5.78 -2.42
CA ASP A 68 10.73 5.86 -3.07
C ASP A 68 10.22 4.50 -3.60
N VAL A 69 10.47 3.42 -2.84
CA VAL A 69 10.12 2.06 -3.27
C VAL A 69 8.63 1.81 -3.02
N PRO A 70 7.86 1.27 -3.98
CA PRO A 70 6.45 0.99 -3.76
C PRO A 70 6.22 0.09 -2.54
N CYS A 71 5.25 0.43 -1.69
CA CYS A 71 4.94 -0.29 -0.46
C CYS A 71 4.90 -1.82 -0.57
N LYS A 72 4.24 -2.34 -1.62
CA LYS A 72 4.14 -3.78 -1.86
C LYS A 72 5.52 -4.41 -2.12
N VAL A 73 6.38 -3.70 -2.84
CA VAL A 73 7.73 -4.16 -3.19
C VAL A 73 8.64 -4.08 -1.97
N ALA A 74 8.60 -2.98 -1.21
CA ALA A 74 9.38 -2.82 0.01
C ALA A 74 9.05 -3.93 1.03
N LEU A 75 7.77 -4.17 1.28
CA LEU A 75 7.32 -5.22 2.19
C LEU A 75 7.74 -6.62 1.71
N ASP A 76 7.49 -6.95 0.43
CA ASP A 76 7.87 -8.25 -0.13
C ASP A 76 9.39 -8.49 -0.07
N THR A 77 10.19 -7.43 -0.28
CA THR A 77 11.65 -7.51 -0.20
C THR A 77 12.11 -7.85 1.22
N VAL A 78 11.61 -7.12 2.23
CA VAL A 78 11.96 -7.39 3.64
C VAL A 78 11.56 -8.80 4.04
N LEU A 79 10.38 -9.27 3.62
CA LEU A 79 9.92 -10.62 3.93
C LEU A 79 10.82 -11.67 3.28
N LYS A 80 11.16 -11.54 1.99
CA LYS A 80 12.02 -12.49 1.28
C LYS A 80 13.42 -12.58 1.89
N VAL A 81 14.03 -11.45 2.20
CA VAL A 81 15.39 -11.41 2.78
C VAL A 81 15.44 -12.09 4.14
N ASN A 82 14.37 -11.99 4.94
CA ASN A 82 14.28 -12.60 6.26
C ASN A 82 13.62 -13.98 6.27
N GLY A 83 13.34 -14.58 5.11
CA GLY A 83 12.67 -15.90 5.04
C GLY A 83 11.25 -15.89 5.64
N LEU A 84 10.53 -14.77 5.56
CA LEU A 84 9.19 -14.60 6.10
C LEU A 84 8.12 -14.73 5.01
N ALA A 85 6.91 -15.03 5.44
CA ALA A 85 5.70 -14.99 4.62
C ALA A 85 4.74 -13.95 5.17
N ALA A 86 3.96 -13.33 4.29
CA ALA A 86 2.85 -12.48 4.70
C ALA A 86 1.53 -12.94 4.08
N LYS A 87 0.46 -12.87 4.88
CA LYS A 87 -0.92 -13.04 4.42
C LYS A 87 -1.70 -11.76 4.67
N THR A 88 -2.34 -11.26 3.62
CA THR A 88 -3.24 -10.10 3.69
C THR A 88 -4.67 -10.58 3.86
N TYR A 89 -5.36 -10.07 4.87
CA TYR A 89 -6.79 -10.29 5.08
C TYR A 89 -7.61 -9.11 4.55
N ALA A 90 -8.89 -9.36 4.23
CA ALA A 90 -9.81 -8.44 3.55
C ALA A 90 -9.95 -7.04 4.20
N ASN A 91 -9.56 -6.92 5.47
CA ASN A 91 -9.68 -5.77 6.34
C ASN A 91 -8.35 -5.04 6.60
N SER A 92 -7.39 -5.12 5.67
CA SER A 92 -6.06 -4.47 5.76
C SER A 92 -5.16 -4.99 6.90
N VAL A 93 -5.46 -6.21 7.38
CA VAL A 93 -4.59 -6.91 8.33
C VAL A 93 -3.53 -7.65 7.54
N VAL A 94 -2.26 -7.39 7.82
CA VAL A 94 -1.14 -8.16 7.29
C VAL A 94 -0.58 -9.00 8.42
N ALA A 95 -0.65 -10.32 8.30
CA ALA A 95 0.02 -11.23 9.22
C ALA A 95 1.37 -11.65 8.65
N VAL A 96 2.44 -11.55 9.45
CA VAL A 96 3.79 -11.96 9.08
C VAL A 96 4.21 -13.16 9.94
N SER A 97 4.68 -14.23 9.32
CA SER A 97 5.16 -15.44 9.98
C SER A 97 6.48 -15.92 9.37
N PRO A 98 7.29 -16.72 10.09
CA PRO A 98 8.36 -17.49 9.48
C PRO A 98 7.83 -18.38 8.33
N ARG A 99 8.65 -18.63 7.31
CA ARG A 99 8.35 -19.63 6.27
C ARG A 99 8.65 -21.04 6.73
#